data_AF-A0A953UIZ5-F1
#
_entry.id   AF-A0A953UIZ5-F1
#
_cell.length_a   1.000
_cell.length_b   1.000
_cell.length_c   1.000
_cell.angle_alpha   90.00
_cell.angle_beta   90.00
_cell.angle_gamma   90.00
#
_symmetry.space_group_name_H-M   'P 1'
#
loop_
_entity.id
_entity.type
_entity.pdbx_description
1 polymer ?
#
loop_
_entity_poly.entity_id
_entity_poly.type
_entity_poly.pdbx_seq_one_letter_code
_entity_poly.pdbx_strand_id
1 'polypeptide(L)'
;MEIDLVNDPLGHDPSGNPVYLRDIWPSNEEVQRTVRDSVNQGMFEHEYAHAFDGDENWKGMPVPTGGTFQWDERSTYIKKPPYFDQMVDPETSVTDLHGMRVLALLGDSVTTDHISPAGSIPQDSPAGRYLISQGVAPGDFNSYGARRGNHEVMVRGTLANIRLRNQLAPGTEGGWSVHLPDGRQMSIYDTSMQYQGESVPLMILAGKEYGSGSSRDWAAKGVALLGVRAVIAESFERIHRTNLVGMGVLPLQFEPGESAVSLRLTGKETFHIEGVRASLNGGGRKASVRAVADDGTETVFRVDVRVDTPQEVEYYRNGGILPYVLRLLAGA
;
A
#
# COMPACT_ATOMS: atom_id res chain seq x y z
N MET A 1 28.68 8.17 -14.05
CA MET A 1 28.93 9.15 -15.12
C MET A 1 30.09 9.99 -14.62
N GLU A 2 31.29 9.80 -15.17
CA GLU A 2 32.52 10.48 -14.73
C GLU A 2 32.85 11.55 -15.78
N ILE A 3 32.17 12.70 -15.72
CA ILE A 3 32.46 13.86 -16.55
C ILE A 3 32.41 15.10 -15.66
N ASP A 4 33.42 15.94 -15.72
CA ASP A 4 33.41 17.27 -15.12
C ASP A 4 32.73 18.24 -16.08
N LEU A 5 31.43 18.50 -15.89
CA LEU A 5 30.63 19.36 -16.78
C LEU A 5 31.14 20.80 -16.89
N VAL A 6 32.05 21.24 -16.03
CA VAL A 6 32.66 22.57 -16.07
C VAL A 6 33.86 22.57 -17.03
N ASN A 7 34.69 21.54 -16.96
CA ASN A 7 36.03 21.52 -17.57
C ASN A 7 36.14 20.55 -18.75
N ASP A 8 35.32 19.50 -18.81
CA ASP A 8 35.34 18.52 -19.87
C ASP A 8 34.38 18.93 -21.00
N PRO A 9 34.80 18.82 -22.28
CA PRO A 9 33.90 19.03 -23.39
C PRO A 9 32.85 17.92 -23.48
N LEU A 10 31.62 18.27 -23.84
CA LEU A 10 30.53 17.32 -24.12
C LEU A 10 30.75 16.61 -25.47
N GLY A 11 31.49 17.25 -26.38
CA GLY A 11 31.79 16.75 -27.70
C GLY A 11 32.59 17.78 -28.50
N HIS A 12 32.69 17.56 -29.81
CA HIS A 12 33.31 18.50 -30.73
C HIS A 12 32.31 18.90 -31.82
N ASP A 13 32.36 20.14 -32.27
CA ASP A 13 31.58 20.62 -33.41
C ASP A 13 32.10 20.02 -34.74
N PRO A 14 31.41 20.24 -35.88
CA PRO A 14 31.87 19.74 -37.19
C PRO A 14 33.24 20.28 -37.66
N SER A 15 33.77 21.32 -37.01
CA SER A 15 35.10 21.88 -37.26
C SER A 15 36.16 21.30 -36.32
N GLY A 16 35.77 20.43 -35.39
CA GLY A 16 36.65 19.82 -34.38
C GLY A 16 36.85 20.67 -33.12
N ASN A 17 36.10 21.77 -32.93
CA ASN A 17 36.24 22.59 -31.73
C ASN A 17 35.50 21.95 -30.54
N PRO A 18 36.07 21.97 -29.32
CA PRO A 18 35.41 21.45 -28.14
C PRO A 18 34.16 22.27 -27.79
N VAL A 19 33.04 21.58 -27.59
CA VAL A 19 31.76 22.15 -27.16
C VAL A 19 31.53 21.80 -25.70
N TYR A 20 31.33 22.83 -24.87
CA TYR A 20 31.11 22.70 -23.43
C TYR A 20 29.63 22.92 -23.08
N LEU A 21 29.23 22.50 -21.88
CA LEU A 21 27.86 22.74 -21.40
C LEU A 21 27.48 24.23 -21.45
N ARG A 22 28.41 25.11 -21.06
CA ARG A 22 28.21 26.58 -21.09
C ARG A 22 27.97 27.15 -22.49
N ASP A 23 28.39 26.45 -23.55
CA ASP A 23 28.24 26.93 -24.92
C ASP A 23 26.82 26.67 -25.46
N ILE A 24 26.09 25.73 -24.86
CA ILE A 24 24.76 25.29 -25.31
C ILE A 24 23.66 25.47 -24.26
N TRP A 25 24.03 25.83 -23.01
CA TRP A 25 23.06 26.05 -21.95
C TRP A 25 22.38 27.40 -22.15
N PRO A 26 21.05 27.44 -22.35
CA PRO A 26 20.36 28.69 -22.60
C PRO A 26 20.40 29.59 -21.35
N SER A 27 20.58 30.88 -21.56
CA SER A 27 20.46 31.86 -20.50
C SER A 27 19.01 32.00 -20.01
N ASN A 28 18.82 32.46 -18.77
CA ASN A 28 17.48 32.74 -18.24
C ASN A 28 16.72 33.76 -19.12
N GLU A 29 17.42 34.72 -19.73
CA GLU A 29 16.81 35.71 -20.62
C GLU A 29 16.30 35.08 -21.93
N GLU A 30 17.10 34.19 -22.54
CA GLU A 30 16.69 33.46 -23.75
C GLU A 30 15.50 32.54 -23.49
N VAL A 31 15.46 31.85 -22.34
CA VAL A 31 14.31 31.03 -21.94
C VAL A 31 13.06 31.90 -21.75
N GLN A 32 13.17 32.99 -20.99
CA GLN A 32 12.01 33.87 -20.73
C GLN A 32 11.47 34.54 -22.00
N ARG A 33 12.36 34.98 -22.91
CA ARG A 33 11.96 35.53 -24.20
C ARG A 33 11.21 34.48 -25.03
N THR A 34 11.78 33.29 -25.16
CA THR A 34 11.17 32.19 -25.92
C THR A 34 9.79 31.83 -25.38
N VAL A 35 9.63 31.75 -24.05
CA VAL A 35 8.34 31.49 -23.41
C VAL A 35 7.32 32.58 -23.73
N ARG A 36 7.68 33.87 -23.61
CA ARG A 36 6.78 34.98 -23.95
C ARG A 36 6.36 34.99 -25.41
N ASP A 37 7.28 34.65 -26.32
CA ASP A 37 7.04 34.70 -27.75
C ASP A 37 6.25 33.47 -28.24
N SER A 38 6.36 32.34 -27.53
CA SER A 38 5.80 31.06 -27.98
C SER A 38 4.54 30.64 -27.24
N VAL A 39 4.37 31.00 -25.96
CA VAL A 39 3.24 30.58 -25.13
C VAL A 39 2.23 31.72 -25.03
N ASN A 40 1.09 31.57 -25.68
CA ASN A 40 0.04 32.59 -25.72
C ASN A 40 -1.32 32.04 -25.29
N GLN A 41 -2.24 32.96 -24.96
CA GLN A 41 -3.60 32.65 -24.50
C GLN A 41 -4.37 31.74 -25.46
N GLY A 42 -4.20 31.92 -26.78
CA GLY A 42 -4.91 31.12 -27.79
C GLY A 42 -4.56 29.64 -27.74
N MET A 43 -3.34 29.27 -27.31
CA MET A 43 -2.98 27.87 -27.09
C MET A 43 -3.79 27.25 -25.96
N PHE A 44 -3.95 27.97 -24.85
CA PHE A 44 -4.77 27.49 -23.73
C PHE A 44 -6.24 27.40 -24.13
N GLU A 45 -6.78 28.43 -24.79
CA GLU A 45 -8.18 28.42 -25.26
C GLU A 45 -8.44 27.23 -26.20
N HIS A 46 -7.50 26.94 -27.11
CA HIS A 46 -7.61 25.79 -28.00
C HIS A 46 -7.57 24.46 -27.24
N GLU A 47 -6.53 24.21 -26.44
CA GLU A 47 -6.39 22.93 -25.73
C GLU A 47 -7.54 22.67 -24.76
N TYR A 48 -8.00 23.70 -24.02
CA TYR A 48 -9.14 23.55 -23.11
C TYR A 48 -10.48 23.40 -23.81
N ALA A 49 -10.65 23.97 -25.01
CA ALA A 49 -11.86 23.75 -25.81
C ALA A 49 -11.98 22.29 -26.28
N HIS A 50 -10.86 21.57 -26.43
CA HIS A 50 -10.80 20.22 -27.00
C HIS A 50 -10.40 19.12 -26.00
N ALA A 51 -10.14 19.47 -24.73
CA ALA A 51 -9.60 18.56 -23.72
C ALA A 51 -10.43 17.27 -23.50
N PHE A 52 -11.73 17.31 -23.81
CA PHE A 52 -12.65 16.17 -23.64
C PHE A 52 -13.09 15.53 -24.96
N ASP A 53 -12.63 16.04 -26.10
CA ASP A 53 -13.05 15.50 -27.40
C ASP A 53 -12.58 14.04 -27.52
N GLY A 54 -11.32 13.77 -27.19
CA GLY A 54 -10.70 12.46 -27.41
C GLY A 54 -10.56 12.11 -28.90
N ASP A 55 -9.83 11.03 -29.17
CA ASP A 55 -9.63 10.51 -30.52
C ASP A 55 -10.80 9.62 -30.99
N GLU A 56 -10.70 9.08 -32.21
CA GLU A 56 -11.72 8.16 -32.75
C GLU A 56 -11.88 6.90 -31.89
N ASN A 57 -10.80 6.42 -31.26
CA ASN A 57 -10.86 5.27 -30.35
C ASN A 57 -11.70 5.60 -29.12
N TRP A 58 -11.46 6.74 -28.47
CA TRP A 58 -12.22 7.21 -27.31
C TRP A 58 -13.71 7.38 -27.64
N LYS A 59 -14.03 8.09 -28.73
CA LYS A 59 -15.41 8.33 -29.17
C LYS A 59 -16.13 7.05 -29.61
N GLY A 60 -15.39 6.07 -30.11
CA GLY A 60 -15.92 4.78 -30.56
C GLY A 60 -16.15 3.76 -29.44
N MET A 61 -15.74 4.04 -28.20
CA MET A 61 -15.91 3.11 -27.10
C MET A 61 -17.41 2.94 -26.76
N PRO A 62 -17.94 1.70 -26.74
CA PRO A 62 -19.31 1.47 -26.30
C PRO A 62 -19.43 1.75 -24.81
N VAL A 63 -20.30 2.70 -24.44
CA VAL A 63 -20.57 3.06 -23.05
C VAL A 63 -21.89 2.42 -22.59
N PRO A 64 -21.87 1.53 -21.59
CA PRO A 64 -23.11 0.96 -21.05
C PRO A 64 -24.02 2.03 -20.47
N THR A 65 -25.33 1.88 -20.65
CA THR A 65 -26.35 2.75 -20.05
C THR A 65 -26.84 2.18 -18.72
N GLY A 66 -26.94 3.00 -17.67
CA GLY A 66 -27.52 2.60 -16.38
C GLY A 66 -26.87 3.29 -15.18
N GLY A 67 -27.48 3.13 -14.00
CA GLY A 67 -26.97 3.68 -12.73
C GLY A 67 -26.05 2.74 -11.94
N THR A 68 -25.90 1.49 -12.37
CA THR A 68 -25.09 0.46 -11.70
C THR A 68 -24.16 -0.24 -12.69
N PHE A 69 -22.95 -0.55 -12.22
CA PHE A 69 -21.95 -1.25 -13.04
C PHE A 69 -22.30 -2.74 -13.18
N GLN A 70 -22.32 -3.24 -14.42
CA GLN A 70 -22.55 -4.65 -14.73
C GLN A 70 -21.23 -5.41 -14.63
N TRP A 71 -21.06 -6.20 -13.57
CA TRP A 71 -19.84 -6.97 -13.35
C TRP A 71 -19.74 -8.14 -14.32
N ASP A 72 -18.65 -8.21 -15.08
CA ASP A 72 -18.29 -9.38 -15.88
C ASP A 72 -17.38 -10.30 -15.07
N GLU A 73 -17.88 -11.49 -14.74
CA GLU A 73 -17.12 -12.51 -14.00
C GLU A 73 -15.85 -12.96 -14.74
N ARG A 74 -15.82 -12.85 -16.07
CA ARG A 74 -14.66 -13.21 -16.90
C ARG A 74 -13.61 -12.10 -16.98
N SER A 75 -13.94 -10.89 -16.51
CA SER A 75 -13.01 -9.76 -16.56
C SER A 75 -11.80 -10.02 -15.66
N THR A 76 -10.61 -9.91 -16.22
CA THR A 76 -9.35 -9.97 -15.46
C THR A 76 -8.83 -8.58 -15.09
N TYR A 77 -9.57 -7.52 -15.43
CA TYR A 77 -9.21 -6.12 -15.14
C TYR A 77 -10.11 -5.47 -14.09
N ILE A 78 -11.42 -5.74 -14.11
CA ILE A 78 -12.40 -5.11 -13.22
C ILE A 78 -13.19 -6.21 -12.50
N LYS A 79 -13.03 -6.31 -11.18
CA LYS A 79 -13.73 -7.30 -10.33
C LYS A 79 -14.43 -6.61 -9.17
N LYS A 80 -15.61 -7.10 -8.79
CA LYS A 80 -16.35 -6.58 -7.63
C LYS A 80 -15.54 -6.83 -6.35
N PRO A 81 -15.09 -5.81 -5.62
CA PRO A 81 -14.31 -6.01 -4.42
C PRO A 81 -15.20 -6.36 -3.22
N PRO A 82 -14.70 -7.13 -2.23
CA PRO A 82 -15.49 -7.62 -1.10
C PRO A 82 -15.61 -6.61 0.06
N TYR A 83 -15.39 -5.31 -0.19
CA TYR A 83 -15.32 -4.28 0.86
C TYR A 83 -16.60 -4.12 1.69
N PHE A 84 -17.73 -4.60 1.18
CA PHE A 84 -19.05 -4.46 1.81
C PHE A 84 -19.66 -5.80 2.23
N ASP A 85 -18.97 -6.92 2.01
CA ASP A 85 -19.54 -8.26 2.22
C ASP A 85 -19.66 -8.59 3.72
N GLN A 86 -18.82 -7.98 4.57
CA GLN A 86 -18.78 -8.20 6.03
C GLN A 86 -18.77 -6.87 6.79
N MET A 87 -19.80 -6.05 6.57
CA MET A 87 -19.95 -4.79 7.32
C MET A 87 -20.18 -5.05 8.81
N VAL A 88 -19.33 -4.44 9.65
CA VAL A 88 -19.37 -4.57 11.12
C VAL A 88 -20.39 -3.62 11.74
N ASP A 89 -21.00 -3.98 12.88
CA ASP A 89 -21.84 -3.05 13.65
C ASP A 89 -20.96 -1.98 14.35
N PRO A 90 -21.13 -0.67 14.06
CA PRO A 90 -20.36 0.40 14.69
C PRO A 90 -20.43 0.41 16.22
N GLU A 91 -21.52 -0.04 16.83
CA GLU A 91 -21.67 -0.01 18.28
C GLU A 91 -20.79 -1.06 19.00
N THR A 92 -20.42 -2.12 18.28
CA THR A 92 -19.70 -3.28 18.84
C THR A 92 -18.38 -3.60 18.15
N SER A 93 -18.05 -2.95 17.03
CA SER A 93 -16.87 -3.27 16.20
C SER A 93 -15.53 -2.99 16.87
N VAL A 94 -15.48 -2.02 17.78
CA VAL A 94 -14.26 -1.63 18.47
C VAL A 94 -14.01 -2.56 19.64
N THR A 95 -13.24 -3.62 19.39
CA THR A 95 -12.84 -4.62 20.36
C THR A 95 -11.33 -4.69 20.50
N ASP A 96 -10.89 -5.34 21.57
CA ASP A 96 -9.51 -5.79 21.71
C ASP A 96 -9.22 -6.90 20.68
N LEU A 97 -7.94 -7.07 20.33
CA LEU A 97 -7.47 -8.03 19.33
C LEU A 97 -6.62 -9.10 20.03
N HIS A 98 -6.98 -10.36 19.89
CA HIS A 98 -6.30 -11.45 20.61
C HIS A 98 -5.83 -12.55 19.66
N GLY A 99 -4.79 -13.27 20.06
CA GLY A 99 -4.34 -14.45 19.32
C GLY A 99 -3.73 -14.12 17.97
N MET A 100 -3.19 -12.92 17.79
CA MET A 100 -2.70 -12.46 16.50
C MET A 100 -1.35 -13.09 16.17
N ARG A 101 -1.11 -13.34 14.87
CA ARG A 101 0.20 -13.75 14.34
C ARG A 101 0.78 -12.67 13.44
N VAL A 102 2.10 -12.54 13.44
CA VAL A 102 2.80 -11.58 12.57
C VAL A 102 2.90 -12.17 11.17
N LEU A 103 2.32 -11.50 10.18
CA LEU A 103 2.43 -11.86 8.77
C LEU A 103 3.76 -11.40 8.17
N ALA A 104 4.27 -10.25 8.62
CA ALA A 104 5.56 -9.71 8.21
C ALA A 104 6.21 -8.90 9.33
N LEU A 105 7.51 -9.13 9.53
CA LEU A 105 8.39 -8.30 10.37
C LEU A 105 9.35 -7.56 9.45
N LEU A 106 9.17 -6.25 9.33
CA LEU A 106 9.83 -5.41 8.34
C LEU A 106 10.77 -4.41 9.01
N GLY A 107 11.78 -3.95 8.25
CA GLY A 107 12.72 -2.92 8.70
C GLY A 107 12.21 -1.49 8.50
N ASP A 108 13.16 -0.56 8.39
CA ASP A 108 12.91 0.86 8.15
C ASP A 108 12.56 1.17 6.69
N SER A 109 11.91 2.32 6.47
CA SER A 109 11.63 2.95 5.18
C SER A 109 10.96 2.02 4.16
N VAL A 110 10.04 1.17 4.64
CA VAL A 110 9.18 0.34 3.79
C VAL A 110 8.22 1.24 3.01
N THR A 111 8.59 1.58 1.78
CA THR A 111 7.75 2.39 0.90
C THR A 111 6.43 1.72 0.49
N THR A 112 5.46 2.51 0.02
CA THR A 112 4.22 2.00 -0.59
C THR A 112 4.46 1.17 -1.86
N ASP A 113 5.61 1.29 -2.51
CA ASP A 113 5.98 0.42 -3.64
C ASP A 113 6.41 -0.98 -3.17
N HIS A 114 6.99 -1.08 -1.97
CA HIS A 114 7.23 -2.37 -1.33
C HIS A 114 5.90 -3.04 -0.93
N ILE A 115 4.95 -2.27 -0.41
CA ILE A 115 3.65 -2.76 0.05
C ILE A 115 2.70 -3.08 -1.11
N SER A 116 2.68 -2.26 -2.15
CA SER A 116 1.81 -2.41 -3.32
C SER A 116 2.59 -2.06 -4.59
N PRO A 117 3.41 -2.99 -5.13
CA PRO A 117 4.16 -2.76 -6.36
C PRO A 117 3.22 -2.41 -7.53
N ALA A 118 3.70 -1.58 -8.45
CA ALA A 118 2.93 -1.16 -9.63
C ALA A 118 3.50 -1.70 -10.95
N GLY A 119 4.71 -2.27 -10.93
CA GLY A 119 5.43 -2.76 -12.10
C GLY A 119 4.96 -4.14 -12.59
N SER A 120 5.86 -4.84 -13.27
CA SER A 120 5.59 -6.14 -13.89
C SER A 120 5.20 -7.22 -12.88
N ILE A 121 4.37 -8.17 -13.32
CA ILE A 121 3.89 -9.31 -12.52
C ILE A 121 4.77 -10.53 -12.84
N PRO A 122 5.56 -11.08 -11.90
CA PRO A 122 6.34 -12.29 -12.14
C PRO A 122 5.44 -13.51 -12.39
N GLN A 123 5.83 -14.37 -13.34
CA GLN A 123 5.03 -15.54 -13.73
C GLN A 123 4.81 -16.56 -12.61
N ASP A 124 5.84 -16.75 -11.79
CA ASP A 124 5.84 -17.66 -10.65
C ASP A 124 5.22 -17.06 -9.37
N SER A 125 4.84 -15.78 -9.39
CA SER A 125 4.16 -15.13 -8.28
C SER A 125 2.71 -15.62 -8.10
N PRO A 126 2.08 -15.45 -6.92
CA PRO A 126 0.67 -15.79 -6.73
C PRO A 126 -0.25 -15.11 -7.75
N ALA A 127 0.00 -13.82 -8.06
CA ALA A 127 -0.76 -13.08 -9.05
C ALA A 127 -0.58 -13.63 -10.48
N GLY A 128 0.66 -13.99 -10.85
CA GLY A 128 0.96 -14.60 -12.15
C GLY A 128 0.27 -15.96 -12.33
N ARG A 129 0.35 -16.83 -11.32
CA ARG A 129 -0.35 -18.13 -11.31
C ARG A 129 -1.86 -17.98 -11.42
N TYR A 130 -2.42 -16.99 -10.72
CA TYR A 130 -3.84 -16.65 -10.82
C TYR A 130 -4.22 -16.20 -12.24
N LEU A 131 -3.47 -15.28 -12.86
CA LEU A 131 -3.75 -14.82 -14.21
C LEU A 131 -3.68 -15.98 -15.23
N ILE A 132 -2.71 -16.88 -15.09
CA ILE A 132 -2.61 -18.10 -15.90
C ILE A 132 -3.84 -19.00 -15.70
N SER A 133 -4.29 -19.18 -14.46
CA SER A 133 -5.49 -20.00 -14.19
C SER A 133 -6.77 -19.37 -14.75
N GLN A 134 -6.79 -18.05 -14.96
CA GLN A 134 -7.85 -17.33 -15.68
C GLN A 134 -7.66 -17.33 -17.21
N GLY A 135 -6.64 -18.01 -17.74
CA GLY A 135 -6.37 -18.11 -19.18
C GLY A 135 -5.61 -16.93 -19.79
N VAL A 136 -4.99 -16.06 -18.98
CA VAL A 136 -4.15 -14.95 -19.47
C VAL A 136 -2.74 -15.44 -19.73
N ALA A 137 -2.22 -15.18 -20.93
CA ALA A 137 -0.84 -15.52 -21.28
C ALA A 137 0.15 -14.57 -20.56
N PRO A 138 1.38 -15.04 -20.21
CA PRO A 138 2.37 -14.19 -19.53
C PRO A 138 2.70 -12.87 -20.24
N GLY A 139 2.69 -12.84 -21.58
CA GLY A 139 2.89 -11.61 -22.35
C GLY A 139 1.78 -10.56 -22.16
N ASP A 140 0.60 -10.99 -21.73
CA ASP A 140 -0.61 -10.16 -21.57
C ASP A 140 -0.89 -9.81 -20.10
N PHE A 141 0.00 -10.15 -19.17
CA PHE A 141 -0.18 -9.81 -17.75
C PHE A 141 -0.34 -8.31 -17.51
N ASN A 142 0.31 -7.49 -18.34
CA ASN A 142 0.42 -6.06 -18.12
C ASN A 142 1.15 -5.80 -16.78
N SER A 143 0.87 -4.69 -16.10
CA SER A 143 1.46 -4.34 -14.81
C SER A 143 0.46 -4.48 -13.66
N TYR A 144 0.94 -4.57 -12.42
CA TYR A 144 0.08 -4.44 -11.24
C TYR A 144 -0.72 -3.12 -11.27
N GLY A 145 -0.12 -2.02 -11.75
CA GLY A 145 -0.80 -0.75 -11.93
C GLY A 145 -2.02 -0.83 -12.85
N ALA A 146 -1.91 -1.56 -13.96
CA ALA A 146 -3.01 -1.77 -14.90
C ALA A 146 -4.10 -2.71 -14.35
N ARG A 147 -3.79 -3.53 -13.35
CA ARG A 147 -4.70 -4.50 -12.72
C ARG A 147 -5.40 -3.97 -11.46
N ARG A 148 -5.29 -2.68 -11.16
CA ARG A 148 -5.84 -2.04 -9.95
C ARG A 148 -7.35 -2.17 -9.75
N GLY A 149 -8.11 -2.39 -10.82
CA GLY A 149 -9.54 -2.68 -10.74
C GLY A 149 -9.88 -4.13 -10.38
N ASN A 150 -8.88 -5.01 -10.31
CA ASN A 150 -9.04 -6.42 -9.97
C ASN A 150 -8.42 -6.71 -8.60
N HIS A 151 -9.27 -6.77 -7.58
CA HIS A 151 -8.82 -7.02 -6.21
C HIS A 151 -8.13 -8.39 -6.04
N GLU A 152 -8.49 -9.40 -6.85
CA GLU A 152 -7.90 -10.74 -6.78
C GLU A 152 -6.42 -10.73 -7.21
N VAL A 153 -6.05 -9.88 -8.18
CA VAL A 153 -4.65 -9.68 -8.58
C VAL A 153 -3.91 -8.84 -7.54
N MET A 154 -4.53 -7.76 -7.10
CA MET A 154 -3.86 -6.77 -6.26
C MET A 154 -3.58 -7.29 -4.84
N VAL A 155 -4.48 -8.07 -4.24
CA VAL A 155 -4.20 -8.73 -2.95
C VAL A 155 -3.04 -9.72 -3.06
N ARG A 156 -2.94 -10.45 -4.18
CA ARG A 156 -1.83 -11.36 -4.47
C ARG A 156 -0.50 -10.65 -4.75
N GLY A 157 -0.58 -9.39 -5.19
CA GLY A 157 0.57 -8.50 -5.36
C GLY A 157 0.96 -7.73 -4.09
N THR A 158 0.17 -7.79 -3.03
CA THR A 158 0.43 -7.03 -1.80
C THR A 158 1.62 -7.63 -1.06
N LEU A 159 2.58 -6.77 -0.70
CA LEU A 159 3.88 -7.13 -0.14
C LEU A 159 4.66 -8.11 -1.04
N ALA A 160 4.40 -8.12 -2.35
CA ALA A 160 5.08 -9.01 -3.31
C ALA A 160 6.24 -8.34 -4.06
N ASN A 161 6.69 -7.17 -3.61
CA ASN A 161 7.82 -6.48 -4.23
C ASN A 161 9.09 -7.34 -4.11
N ILE A 162 9.80 -7.54 -5.21
CA ILE A 162 11.01 -8.38 -5.29
C ILE A 162 12.15 -7.92 -4.38
N ARG A 163 12.13 -6.67 -3.88
CA ARG A 163 13.13 -6.12 -2.95
C ARG A 163 12.65 -6.09 -1.49
N LEU A 164 11.43 -6.54 -1.21
CA LEU A 164 10.95 -6.64 0.16
C LEU A 164 11.80 -7.65 0.94
N ARG A 165 12.19 -7.29 2.16
CA ARG A 165 12.92 -8.17 3.07
C ARG A 165 12.10 -8.38 4.33
N ASN A 166 11.56 -9.58 4.49
CA ASN A 166 10.80 -9.98 5.67
C ASN A 166 11.70 -10.76 6.63
N GLN A 167 11.87 -10.26 7.85
CA GLN A 167 12.76 -10.86 8.85
C GLN A 167 12.23 -12.21 9.37
N LEU A 168 10.96 -12.55 9.13
CA LEU A 168 10.42 -13.89 9.38
C LEU A 168 10.98 -14.95 8.42
N ALA A 169 11.44 -14.56 7.23
CA ALA A 169 12.02 -15.44 6.21
C ALA A 169 13.45 -14.98 5.87
N PRO A 170 14.42 -15.13 6.80
CA PRO A 170 15.77 -14.60 6.64
C PRO A 170 16.47 -15.21 5.42
N GLY A 171 17.25 -14.38 4.71
CA GLY A 171 17.96 -14.79 3.50
C GLY A 171 17.12 -14.77 2.22
N THR A 172 15.84 -14.36 2.29
CA THR A 172 14.98 -14.18 1.13
C THR A 172 14.81 -12.69 0.76
N GLU A 173 14.59 -12.43 -0.52
CA GLU A 173 14.06 -11.16 -1.03
C GLU A 173 12.78 -11.45 -1.82
N GLY A 174 11.79 -10.57 -1.72
CA GLY A 174 10.47 -10.77 -2.31
C GLY A 174 9.35 -10.90 -1.30
N GLY A 175 8.16 -11.26 -1.79
CA GLY A 175 6.97 -11.46 -0.96
C GLY A 175 6.94 -12.80 -0.24
N TRP A 176 7.95 -13.08 0.58
CA TRP A 176 8.07 -14.31 1.36
C TRP A 176 7.69 -14.10 2.82
N SER A 177 7.11 -15.13 3.44
CA SER A 177 6.87 -15.23 4.86
C SER A 177 6.94 -16.68 5.32
N VAL A 178 6.73 -16.90 6.61
CA VAL A 178 6.71 -18.22 7.24
C VAL A 178 5.39 -18.38 7.95
N HIS A 179 4.69 -19.48 7.67
CA HIS A 179 3.58 -19.91 8.49
C HIS A 179 4.13 -20.46 9.81
N LEU A 180 3.93 -19.71 10.91
CA LEU A 180 4.64 -19.93 12.17
C LEU A 180 4.34 -21.28 12.83
N PRO A 181 3.09 -21.79 12.85
CA PRO A 181 2.79 -23.08 13.49
C PRO A 181 3.55 -24.28 12.93
N ASP A 182 3.76 -24.35 11.61
CA ASP A 182 4.44 -25.48 10.95
C ASP A 182 5.84 -25.13 10.40
N GLY A 183 6.24 -23.86 10.49
CA GLY A 183 7.52 -23.35 10.02
C GLY A 183 7.67 -23.30 8.50
N ARG A 184 6.58 -23.48 7.74
CA ARG A 184 6.64 -23.57 6.28
C ARG A 184 6.81 -22.18 5.66
N GLN A 185 7.89 -22.00 4.90
CA GLN A 185 8.10 -20.79 4.11
C GLN A 185 7.21 -20.81 2.85
N MET A 186 6.50 -19.72 2.60
CA MET A 186 5.65 -19.54 1.42
C MET A 186 5.46 -18.05 1.08
N SER A 187 4.69 -17.74 0.05
CA SER A 187 4.41 -16.34 -0.27
C SER A 187 3.57 -15.67 0.83
N ILE A 188 3.70 -14.36 1.02
CA ILE A 188 2.88 -13.61 1.98
C ILE A 188 1.38 -13.82 1.73
N TYR A 189 0.97 -13.85 0.45
CA TYR A 189 -0.41 -14.14 0.09
C TYR A 189 -0.85 -15.53 0.55
N ASP A 190 -0.05 -16.57 0.27
CA ASP A 190 -0.40 -17.95 0.67
C ASP A 190 -0.40 -18.12 2.20
N THR A 191 0.56 -17.51 2.91
CA THR A 191 0.59 -17.48 4.38
C THR A 191 -0.66 -16.81 4.94
N SER A 192 -1.08 -15.68 4.36
CA SER A 192 -2.31 -14.98 4.73
C SER A 192 -3.55 -15.85 4.52
N MET A 193 -3.67 -16.51 3.35
CA MET A 193 -4.81 -17.39 3.08
C MET A 193 -4.87 -18.58 4.04
N GLN A 194 -3.71 -19.14 4.41
CA GLN A 194 -3.64 -20.22 5.41
C GLN A 194 -4.18 -19.76 6.77
N TYR A 195 -3.69 -18.64 7.29
CA TYR A 195 -4.18 -18.10 8.56
C TYR A 195 -5.65 -17.68 8.55
N GLN A 196 -6.15 -17.18 7.41
CA GLN A 196 -7.58 -16.90 7.26
C GLN A 196 -8.42 -18.19 7.35
N GLY A 197 -7.96 -19.29 6.75
CA GLY A 197 -8.59 -20.61 6.91
C GLY A 197 -8.56 -21.12 8.36
N GLU A 198 -7.56 -20.72 9.14
CA GLU A 198 -7.41 -21.03 10.57
C GLU A 198 -8.14 -20.03 11.49
N SER A 199 -8.79 -19.00 10.93
CA SER A 199 -9.45 -17.91 11.66
C SER A 199 -8.50 -17.16 12.61
N VAL A 200 -7.23 -17.04 12.24
CA VAL A 200 -6.20 -16.33 13.02
C VAL A 200 -6.04 -14.90 12.49
N PRO A 201 -6.25 -13.87 13.33
CA PRO A 201 -6.04 -12.49 12.93
C PRO A 201 -4.55 -12.18 12.72
N LEU A 202 -4.24 -11.35 11.71
CA LEU A 202 -2.86 -11.04 11.35
C LEU A 202 -2.45 -9.62 11.70
N MET A 203 -1.16 -9.42 11.94
CA MET A 203 -0.55 -8.11 12.10
C MET A 203 0.77 -7.96 11.34
N ILE A 204 1.24 -6.73 11.21
CA ILE A 204 2.58 -6.41 10.70
C ILE A 204 3.36 -5.68 11.80
N LEU A 205 4.65 -6.03 11.93
CA LEU A 205 5.62 -5.25 12.68
C LEU A 205 6.54 -4.54 11.68
N ALA A 206 6.85 -3.27 11.90
CA ALA A 206 7.70 -2.48 11.01
C ALA A 206 8.63 -1.52 11.78
N GLY A 207 9.68 -1.08 11.12
CA GLY A 207 10.58 -0.03 11.63
C GLY A 207 10.02 1.37 11.40
N LYS A 208 10.92 2.31 11.09
CA LYS A 208 10.62 3.73 10.88
C LYS A 208 10.05 3.99 9.48
N GLU A 209 9.27 5.06 9.35
CA GLU A 209 8.75 5.57 8.07
C GLU A 209 7.96 4.53 7.27
N TYR A 210 7.19 3.69 7.97
CA TYR A 210 6.36 2.68 7.32
C TYR A 210 5.32 3.33 6.40
N GLY A 211 5.33 2.93 5.12
CA GLY A 211 4.45 3.44 4.08
C GLY A 211 4.91 4.73 3.40
N SER A 212 6.20 5.04 3.39
CA SER A 212 6.72 6.23 2.71
C SER A 212 6.56 6.18 1.17
N GLY A 213 6.63 7.34 0.51
CA GLY A 213 6.59 7.44 -0.95
C GLY A 213 5.22 7.77 -1.53
N SER A 214 4.91 7.19 -2.70
CA SER A 214 3.71 7.54 -3.49
C SER A 214 2.42 7.18 -2.75
N SER A 215 1.41 8.05 -2.81
CA SER A 215 0.09 7.74 -2.28
C SER A 215 -0.56 6.63 -3.12
N ARG A 216 -0.64 5.43 -2.55
CA ARG A 216 -1.27 4.25 -3.16
C ARG A 216 -2.28 3.67 -2.18
N ASP A 217 -3.57 3.78 -2.52
CA ASP A 217 -4.67 3.22 -1.74
C ASP A 217 -4.56 1.70 -1.54
N TRP A 218 -4.07 1.00 -2.56
CA TRP A 218 -3.80 -0.44 -2.53
C TRP A 218 -2.77 -0.86 -1.48
N ALA A 219 -1.90 0.04 -1.02
CA ALA A 219 -1.01 -0.24 0.10
C ALA A 219 -1.77 -0.44 1.43
N ALA A 220 -2.99 0.08 1.56
CA ALA A 220 -3.86 -0.20 2.71
C ALA A 220 -4.94 -1.24 2.38
N LYS A 221 -5.58 -1.17 1.20
CA LYS A 221 -6.60 -2.14 0.78
C LYS A 221 -6.03 -3.55 0.71
N GLY A 222 -4.83 -3.70 0.15
CA GLY A 222 -4.13 -4.98 0.07
C GLY A 222 -3.85 -5.57 1.46
N VAL A 223 -3.30 -4.75 2.36
CA VAL A 223 -3.01 -5.16 3.75
C VAL A 223 -4.28 -5.62 4.46
N ALA A 224 -5.38 -4.86 4.34
CA ALA A 224 -6.67 -5.24 4.91
C ALA A 224 -7.21 -6.56 4.32
N LEU A 225 -7.13 -6.75 2.99
CA LEU A 225 -7.58 -7.97 2.32
C LEU A 225 -6.68 -9.20 2.58
N LEU A 226 -5.44 -8.98 3.01
CA LEU A 226 -4.58 -10.03 3.58
C LEU A 226 -5.01 -10.42 5.01
N GLY A 227 -6.09 -9.86 5.56
CA GLY A 227 -6.57 -10.18 6.90
C GLY A 227 -5.78 -9.51 8.03
N VAL A 228 -4.94 -8.53 7.70
CA VAL A 228 -4.20 -7.76 8.70
C VAL A 228 -5.15 -6.82 9.42
N ARG A 229 -5.19 -6.91 10.76
CA ARG A 229 -6.05 -6.10 11.63
C ARG A 229 -5.30 -4.97 12.32
N ALA A 230 -3.99 -5.10 12.47
CA ALA A 230 -3.15 -4.08 13.09
C ALA A 230 -1.75 -4.01 12.47
N VAL A 231 -1.13 -2.84 12.52
CA VAL A 231 0.28 -2.63 12.18
C VAL A 231 0.94 -1.92 13.35
N ILE A 232 2.01 -2.48 13.92
CA ILE A 232 2.86 -1.78 14.90
C ILE A 232 4.15 -1.34 14.20
N ALA A 233 4.42 -0.04 14.19
CA ALA A 233 5.63 0.53 13.58
C ALA A 233 6.35 1.48 14.53
N GLU A 234 7.64 1.75 14.30
CA GLU A 234 8.34 2.82 15.04
C GLU A 234 7.82 4.20 14.62
N SER A 235 7.50 4.37 13.33
CA SER A 235 6.80 5.55 12.82
C SER A 235 6.11 5.25 11.48
N PHE A 236 5.13 6.09 11.13
CA PHE A 236 4.39 5.99 9.87
C PHE A 236 4.59 7.24 9.02
N GLU A 237 4.54 7.07 7.69
CA GLU A 237 4.20 8.18 6.81
C GLU A 237 2.72 8.57 7.00
N ARG A 238 2.46 9.88 7.00
CA ARG A 238 1.17 10.48 7.37
C ARG A 238 0.00 9.98 6.52
N ILE A 239 0.13 9.97 5.19
CA ILE A 239 -0.93 9.55 4.27
C ILE A 239 -1.18 8.05 4.40
N HIS A 240 -0.11 7.25 4.47
CA HIS A 240 -0.26 5.81 4.62
C HIS A 240 -0.99 5.42 5.92
N ARG A 241 -0.63 6.04 7.05
CA ARG A 241 -1.34 5.86 8.32
C ARG A 241 -2.84 6.17 8.19
N THR A 242 -3.22 7.28 7.55
CA THR A 242 -4.63 7.60 7.30
C THR A 242 -5.32 6.54 6.45
N ASN A 243 -4.64 6.01 5.42
CA ASN A 243 -5.20 4.98 4.55
C ASN A 243 -5.44 3.66 5.31
N LEU A 244 -4.56 3.27 6.24
CA LEU A 244 -4.76 2.09 7.10
C LEU A 244 -6.04 2.23 7.93
N VAL A 245 -6.21 3.37 8.61
CA VAL A 245 -7.44 3.68 9.37
C VAL A 245 -8.67 3.65 8.45
N GLY A 246 -8.57 4.25 7.26
CA GLY A 246 -9.63 4.26 6.26
C GLY A 246 -10.02 2.86 5.77
N MET A 247 -9.16 1.86 5.93
CA MET A 247 -9.45 0.46 5.61
C MET A 247 -9.74 -0.40 6.86
N GLY A 248 -9.90 0.21 8.03
CA GLY A 248 -10.20 -0.50 9.28
C GLY A 248 -9.01 -1.26 9.88
N VAL A 249 -7.79 -0.98 9.44
CA VAL A 249 -6.56 -1.53 10.03
C VAL A 249 -6.06 -0.58 11.12
N LEU A 250 -5.75 -1.10 12.30
CA LEU A 250 -5.33 -0.30 13.45
C LEU A 250 -3.83 0.06 13.37
N PRO A 251 -3.44 1.32 13.12
CA PRO A 251 -2.04 1.72 13.21
C PRO A 251 -1.66 1.96 14.68
N LEU A 252 -0.59 1.31 15.10
CA LEU A 252 -0.04 1.38 16.44
C LEU A 252 1.43 1.79 16.33
N GLN A 253 1.88 2.67 17.22
CA GLN A 253 3.27 3.11 17.23
C GLN A 253 3.94 2.71 18.53
N PHE A 254 5.17 2.19 18.45
CA PHE A 254 6.00 2.00 19.64
C PHE A 254 6.21 3.32 20.38
N GLU A 255 6.42 3.25 21.70
CA GLU A 255 6.80 4.44 22.47
C GLU A 255 8.18 4.97 22.05
N PRO A 256 8.49 6.26 22.27
CA PRO A 256 9.79 6.81 21.90
C PRO A 256 10.96 6.00 22.47
N GLY A 257 11.79 5.45 21.58
CA GLY A 257 12.95 4.62 21.94
C GLY A 257 12.67 3.12 22.00
N GLU A 258 11.41 2.69 21.85
CA GLU A 258 11.04 1.28 21.72
C GLU A 258 10.95 0.83 20.26
N SER A 259 11.26 -0.44 20.02
CA SER A 259 11.10 -1.12 18.73
C SER A 259 11.00 -2.62 18.94
N ALA A 260 10.72 -3.37 17.86
CA ALA A 260 10.79 -4.83 17.90
C ALA A 260 12.17 -5.32 18.38
N VAL A 261 13.26 -4.64 17.98
CA VAL A 261 14.62 -4.99 18.39
C VAL A 261 14.87 -4.70 19.88
N SER A 262 14.49 -3.51 20.37
CA SER A 262 14.74 -3.16 21.79
C SER A 262 13.94 -4.03 22.75
N LEU A 263 12.72 -4.41 22.35
CA LEU A 263 11.84 -5.30 23.09
C LEU A 263 12.14 -6.79 22.84
N ARG A 264 13.13 -7.11 21.99
CA ARG A 264 13.54 -8.48 21.61
C ARG A 264 12.40 -9.31 21.01
N LEU A 265 11.44 -8.67 20.36
CA LEU A 265 10.37 -9.33 19.63
C LEU A 265 10.93 -10.01 18.38
N THR A 266 10.67 -11.30 18.26
CA THR A 266 11.08 -12.13 17.12
C THR A 266 10.06 -12.14 16.00
N GLY A 267 8.82 -11.72 16.30
CA GLY A 267 7.65 -11.83 15.43
C GLY A 267 7.02 -13.22 15.45
N LYS A 268 7.59 -14.18 16.18
CA LYS A 268 7.05 -15.54 16.32
C LYS A 268 6.03 -15.67 17.44
N GLU A 269 5.95 -14.66 18.30
CA GLU A 269 5.05 -14.62 19.44
C GLU A 269 3.58 -14.62 18.99
N THR A 270 2.69 -14.94 19.93
CA THR A 270 1.27 -14.63 19.81
C THR A 270 1.00 -13.28 20.44
N PHE A 271 0.32 -12.39 19.73
CA PHE A 271 0.10 -11.01 20.15
C PHE A 271 -1.35 -10.75 20.58
N HIS A 272 -1.49 -9.99 21.64
CA HIS A 272 -2.77 -9.50 22.17
C HIS A 272 -2.67 -7.99 22.36
N ILE A 273 -3.64 -7.24 21.83
CA ILE A 273 -3.74 -5.79 21.92
C ILE A 273 -5.00 -5.45 22.70
N GLU A 274 -4.83 -4.82 23.85
CA GLU A 274 -5.88 -4.57 24.84
C GLU A 274 -6.05 -3.07 25.12
N GLY A 275 -7.28 -2.67 25.45
CA GLY A 275 -7.62 -1.27 25.75
C GLY A 275 -7.91 -0.42 24.50
N VAL A 276 -8.20 -1.04 23.35
CA VAL A 276 -8.43 -0.31 22.08
C VAL A 276 -9.65 0.60 22.21
N ARG A 277 -10.77 0.09 22.73
CA ARG A 277 -12.00 0.86 22.90
C ARG A 277 -11.82 2.06 23.85
N ALA A 278 -11.15 1.84 24.97
CA ALA A 278 -10.86 2.90 25.93
C ALA A 278 -9.95 3.97 25.32
N SER A 279 -8.96 3.57 24.52
CA SER A 279 -8.05 4.49 23.82
C SER A 279 -8.78 5.40 22.83
N LEU A 280 -9.69 4.84 22.02
CA LEU A 280 -10.42 5.60 21.00
C LEU A 280 -11.48 6.54 21.59
N ASN A 281 -12.10 6.16 22.71
CA ASN A 281 -13.18 6.94 23.32
C ASN A 281 -12.71 7.91 24.43
N GLY A 282 -11.60 7.60 25.10
CA GLY A 282 -11.18 8.28 26.33
C GLY A 282 -10.05 9.30 26.17
N GLY A 283 -9.61 9.60 24.95
CA GLY A 283 -8.52 10.54 24.66
C GLY A 283 -7.11 10.06 25.03
N GLY A 284 -6.99 8.89 25.69
CA GLY A 284 -5.74 8.34 26.21
C GLY A 284 -4.77 7.79 25.16
N ARG A 285 -5.21 7.58 23.91
CA ARG A 285 -4.39 7.17 22.73
C ARG A 285 -3.37 6.05 22.98
N LYS A 286 -3.52 5.23 24.00
CA LYS A 286 -2.57 4.17 24.36
C LYS A 286 -3.29 2.83 24.47
N ALA A 287 -2.66 1.78 23.96
CA ALA A 287 -3.07 0.39 24.14
C ALA A 287 -1.93 -0.41 24.80
N SER A 288 -2.29 -1.52 25.43
CA SER A 288 -1.33 -2.48 25.98
C SER A 288 -1.15 -3.62 24.99
N VAL A 289 0.10 -4.02 24.74
CA VAL A 289 0.41 -5.17 23.90
C VAL A 289 1.09 -6.23 24.76
N ARG A 290 0.57 -7.45 24.70
CA ARG A 290 1.17 -8.64 25.31
C ARG A 290 1.60 -9.60 24.20
N ALA A 291 2.90 -9.83 24.11
CA ALA A 291 3.51 -10.80 23.21
C ALA A 291 3.93 -12.04 24.00
N VAL A 292 3.43 -13.21 23.62
CA VAL A 292 3.67 -14.49 24.30
C VAL A 292 4.48 -15.40 23.38
N ALA A 293 5.71 -15.72 23.77
CA ALA A 293 6.56 -16.67 23.06
C ALA A 293 6.09 -18.12 23.28
N ASP A 294 6.56 -19.06 22.43
CA ASP A 294 6.18 -20.47 22.52
C ASP A 294 6.64 -21.15 23.82
N ASP A 295 7.68 -20.62 24.47
CA ASP A 295 8.16 -21.08 25.78
C ASP A 295 7.38 -20.46 26.97
N GLY A 296 6.37 -19.64 26.68
CA GLY A 296 5.55 -18.95 27.67
C GLY A 296 6.14 -17.62 28.17
N THR A 297 7.32 -17.20 27.69
CA THR A 297 7.88 -15.89 28.03
C THR A 297 6.97 -14.78 27.53
N GLU A 298 6.56 -13.89 28.42
CA GLU A 298 5.71 -12.75 28.09
C GLU A 298 6.52 -11.45 28.04
N THR A 299 6.30 -10.67 26.99
CA THR A 299 6.75 -9.28 26.89
C THR A 299 5.52 -8.38 26.82
N VAL A 300 5.40 -7.46 27.79
CA VAL A 300 4.28 -6.51 27.86
C VAL A 300 4.82 -5.10 27.68
N PHE A 301 4.24 -4.35 26.75
CA PHE A 301 4.65 -2.98 26.43
C PHE A 301 3.44 -2.14 26.02
N ARG A 302 3.63 -0.82 25.96
CA ARG A 302 2.59 0.12 25.55
C ARG A 302 2.84 0.61 24.13
N VAL A 303 1.75 0.97 23.45
CA VAL A 303 1.81 1.55 22.10
C VAL A 303 0.86 2.73 22.00
N ASP A 304 1.22 3.71 21.18
CA ASP A 304 0.33 4.78 20.77
C ASP A 304 -0.65 4.28 19.70
N VAL A 305 -1.95 4.44 19.95
CA VAL A 305 -3.01 4.21 18.97
C VAL A 305 -3.10 5.41 18.05
N ARG A 306 -2.68 5.23 16.80
CA ARG A 306 -2.52 6.30 15.81
C ARG A 306 -3.78 6.56 14.98
N VAL A 307 -4.93 6.59 15.67
CA VAL A 307 -6.20 7.09 15.15
C VAL A 307 -6.33 8.53 15.68
N ASP A 308 -5.92 9.49 14.86
CA ASP A 308 -5.44 10.79 15.35
C ASP A 308 -6.55 11.85 15.43
N THR A 309 -7.71 11.63 14.79
CA THR A 309 -8.81 12.59 14.74
C THR A 309 -10.17 11.95 15.09
N PRO A 310 -11.17 12.72 15.56
CA PRO A 310 -12.51 12.19 15.80
C PRO A 310 -13.15 11.55 14.57
N GLN A 311 -12.94 12.14 13.38
CA GLN A 311 -13.46 11.58 12.13
C GLN A 311 -12.85 10.21 11.80
N GLU A 312 -11.56 10.03 12.10
CA GLU A 312 -10.88 8.75 11.93
C GLU A 312 -11.39 7.68 12.90
N VAL A 313 -11.79 8.08 14.12
CA VAL A 313 -12.47 7.18 15.06
C VAL A 313 -13.78 6.68 14.45
N GLU A 314 -14.57 7.56 13.83
CA GLU A 314 -15.81 7.14 13.15
C GLU A 314 -15.53 6.20 11.97
N TYR A 315 -14.51 6.49 11.15
CA TYR A 315 -14.11 5.57 10.07
C TYR A 315 -13.73 4.19 10.63
N TYR A 316 -12.85 4.13 11.62
CA TYR A 316 -12.40 2.86 12.20
C TYR A 316 -13.57 2.08 12.83
N ARG A 317 -14.43 2.76 13.59
CA ARG A 317 -15.64 2.18 14.20
C ARG A 317 -16.58 1.59 13.14
N ASN A 318 -16.66 2.20 11.97
CA ASN A 318 -17.48 1.68 10.89
C ASN A 318 -16.85 0.51 10.11
N GLY A 319 -15.62 0.10 10.44
CA GLY A 319 -14.83 -0.88 9.69
C GLY A 319 -14.10 -0.29 8.48
N GLY A 320 -14.05 1.04 8.37
CA GLY A 320 -13.40 1.80 7.30
C GLY A 320 -14.25 2.95 6.77
N ILE A 321 -13.64 3.77 5.92
CA ILE A 321 -14.29 4.93 5.28
C ILE A 321 -15.38 4.51 4.28
N LEU A 322 -15.20 3.40 3.55
CA LEU A 322 -16.19 2.94 2.57
C LEU A 322 -17.50 2.50 3.24
N PRO A 323 -17.49 1.62 4.27
CA PRO A 323 -18.69 1.32 5.05
C PRO A 323 -19.35 2.55 5.69
N TYR A 324 -18.54 3.48 6.23
CA TYR A 324 -19.04 4.73 6.82
C TYR A 324 -19.83 5.57 5.82
N VAL A 325 -19.23 5.85 4.65
CA VAL A 325 -19.88 6.66 3.61
C VAL A 325 -21.14 5.95 3.09
N LEU A 326 -21.12 4.62 2.94
CA LEU A 326 -22.30 3.88 2.52
C LEU A 326 -23.47 4.04 3.51
N ARG A 327 -23.21 3.98 4.83
CA ARG A 327 -24.24 4.22 5.86
C ARG A 327 -24.81 5.62 5.79
N LEU A 328 -23.94 6.64 5.65
CA LEU A 328 -24.38 8.02 5.48
C LEU A 328 -25.30 8.19 4.26
N LEU A 329 -24.94 7.59 3.12
CA LEU A 329 -25.75 7.65 1.90
C LEU A 329 -27.07 6.88 2.03
N ALA A 330 -27.08 5.79 2.81
CA ALA A 330 -28.27 5.00 3.09
C ALA A 330 -29.21 5.67 4.13
N GLY A 331 -28.80 6.77 4.76
CA GLY A 331 -29.56 7.45 5.82
C GLY A 331 -29.57 6.69 7.14
N ALA A 332 -28.55 5.85 7.37
CA ALA A 332 -28.33 5.08 8.59
C ALA A 332 -27.33 5.76 9.53
#